data_AF-A0A7S2XWG5-F1
#
_entry.id   AF-A0A7S2XWG5-F1
#
_cell.length_a   1.000
_cell.length_b   1.000
_cell.length_c   1.000
_cell.angle_alpha   90.00
_cell.angle_beta   90.00
_cell.angle_gamma   90.00
#
_symmetry.space_group_name_H-M   'P 1'
#
loop_
_entity.id
_entity.type
_entity.pdbx_description
1 polymer ?
#
loop_
_entity_poly.entity_id
_entity_poly.type
_entity_poly.pdbx_seq_one_letter_code
_entity_poly.pdbx_strand_id
1 'polypeptide(L)'
;KYDVATEWLPVSLEQVIFGKKFAHLDITLGVLYRMARDMARGLDALHTIGPTPFIHADIKPGQFLIGYDGVTRINDLNRGRIVQYLPSDGRLCPVYITKNKGRWRSPEEYSDGGLALTHKLDIYSLGIMFWTMMKRKEPWVEMSSEQSRKHVLVGNRPEFETYWPKKFCDLISRMWSQRPEDRPEAAEVATEIDQMLRYVTATKEAQLEDAGFWKEFLLIID
;
A
#
# COMPACT_ATOMS: atom_id res chain seq x y z
N LYS A 1 14.06 -24.53 -15.35
CA LYS A 1 14.01 -23.66 -14.15
C LYS A 1 14.53 -22.31 -14.60
N TYR A 2 13.81 -21.24 -14.32
CA TYR A 2 14.26 -19.88 -14.60
C TYR A 2 14.65 -19.26 -13.27
N ASP A 3 15.81 -18.62 -13.22
CA ASP A 3 16.23 -17.82 -12.08
C ASP A 3 15.90 -16.36 -12.40
N VAL A 4 15.38 -15.64 -11.40
CA VAL A 4 15.09 -14.20 -11.49
C VAL A 4 16.04 -13.50 -10.53
N ALA A 5 16.91 -12.65 -11.06
CA ALA A 5 17.78 -11.79 -10.27
C ALA A 5 17.20 -10.37 -10.22
N THR A 6 17.07 -9.82 -9.03
CA THR A 6 16.60 -8.44 -8.78
C THR A 6 17.64 -7.69 -7.97
N GLU A 7 17.47 -6.38 -7.82
CA GLU A 7 18.25 -5.64 -6.83
C GLU A 7 18.01 -6.22 -5.43
N TRP A 8 19.03 -6.19 -4.58
CA TRP A 8 18.92 -6.58 -3.20
C TRP A 8 18.64 -5.36 -2.33
N LEU A 9 17.59 -5.44 -1.51
CA LEU A 9 17.23 -4.43 -0.51
C LEU A 9 17.19 -5.10 0.87
N PRO A 10 17.76 -4.45 1.91
CA PRO A 10 18.09 -5.11 3.17
C PRO A 10 16.86 -5.46 4.03
N VAL A 11 15.76 -4.73 3.91
CA VAL A 11 14.62 -4.88 4.83
C VAL A 11 13.28 -4.66 4.13
N SER A 12 12.28 -5.44 4.54
CA SER A 12 10.89 -5.26 4.15
C SER A 12 10.14 -4.36 5.14
N LEU A 13 9.11 -3.67 4.66
CA LEU A 13 8.23 -2.88 5.52
C LEU A 13 7.47 -3.76 6.52
N GLU A 14 7.24 -5.04 6.21
CA GLU A 14 6.72 -6.02 7.17
C GLU A 14 7.62 -6.15 8.42
N GLN A 15 8.94 -6.24 8.21
CA GLN A 15 9.91 -6.27 9.32
C GLN A 15 9.93 -4.96 10.09
N VAL A 16 9.82 -3.81 9.41
CA VAL A 16 9.77 -2.50 10.09
C VAL A 16 8.51 -2.34 10.93
N ILE A 17 7.35 -2.72 10.41
CA ILE A 17 6.06 -2.53 11.09
C ILE A 17 5.90 -3.53 12.24
N PHE A 18 6.15 -4.82 12.00
CA PHE A 18 5.82 -5.91 12.94
C PHE A 18 7.03 -6.56 13.62
N GLY A 19 8.24 -6.33 13.12
CA GLY A 19 9.43 -6.99 13.62
C GLY A 19 9.90 -6.43 14.96
N LYS A 20 10.23 -7.33 15.90
CA LYS A 20 10.80 -6.95 17.22
C LYS A 20 12.05 -6.08 17.12
N LYS A 21 12.85 -6.28 16.06
CA LYS A 21 14.08 -5.52 15.79
C LYS A 21 13.81 -4.02 15.63
N PHE A 22 12.64 -3.65 15.10
CA PHE A 22 12.25 -2.26 14.80
C PHE A 22 11.14 -1.73 15.75
N ALA A 23 10.79 -2.49 16.79
CA ALA A 23 9.67 -2.15 17.67
C ALA A 23 9.90 -0.87 18.50
N HIS A 24 11.18 -0.50 18.70
CA HIS A 24 11.57 0.71 19.43
C HIS A 24 11.70 1.94 18.53
N LEU A 25 11.71 1.77 17.20
CA LEU A 25 11.76 2.90 16.28
C LEU A 25 10.43 3.62 16.26
N ASP A 26 10.47 4.90 16.62
CA ASP A 26 9.32 5.79 16.48
C ASP A 26 9.22 6.27 15.02
N ILE A 27 8.15 5.88 14.33
CA ILE A 27 7.91 6.28 12.94
C ILE A 27 7.16 7.61 12.98
N THR A 28 7.88 8.70 12.81
CA THR A 28 7.29 10.04 12.71
C THR A 28 6.32 10.13 11.51
N LEU A 29 5.42 11.11 11.54
CA LEU A 29 4.53 11.37 10.39
C LEU A 29 5.31 11.73 9.12
N GLY A 30 6.44 12.43 9.25
CA GLY A 30 7.30 12.77 8.11
C GLY A 30 7.88 11.52 7.44
N VAL A 31 8.39 10.58 8.24
CA VAL A 31 8.91 9.29 7.75
C VAL A 31 7.78 8.46 7.14
N LEU A 32 6.65 8.36 7.83
CA LEU A 32 5.48 7.62 7.35
C LEU A 32 4.99 8.16 6.01
N TYR A 33 4.85 9.47 5.85
CA TYR A 33 4.41 10.09 4.60
C TYR A 33 5.44 9.97 3.48
N ARG A 34 6.75 9.98 3.77
CA ARG A 34 7.77 9.65 2.76
C ARG A 34 7.61 8.23 2.23
N MET A 35 7.53 7.25 3.12
CA MET A 35 7.30 5.85 2.73
C MET A 35 5.97 5.71 1.97
N ALA A 36 4.89 6.31 2.46
CA ALA A 36 3.56 6.28 1.83
C ALA A 36 3.55 6.85 0.42
N ARG A 37 4.24 7.97 0.21
CA ARG A 37 4.41 8.59 -1.11
C ARG A 37 5.21 7.70 -2.05
N ASP A 38 6.33 7.14 -1.59
CA ASP A 38 7.20 6.32 -2.43
C ASP A 38 6.47 5.05 -2.89
N MET A 39 5.67 4.43 -2.00
CA MET A 39 4.79 3.31 -2.35
C MET A 39 3.73 3.72 -3.39
N ALA A 40 3.08 4.87 -3.21
CA ALA A 40 2.08 5.37 -4.17
C ALA A 40 2.71 5.66 -5.56
N ARG A 41 3.91 6.24 -5.60
CA ARG A 41 4.66 6.48 -6.86
C ARG A 41 5.10 5.18 -7.53
N GLY A 42 5.57 4.21 -6.76
CA GLY A 42 5.92 2.89 -7.30
C GLY A 42 4.70 2.18 -7.89
N LEU A 43 3.54 2.32 -7.25
CA LEU A 43 2.30 1.77 -7.77
C LEU A 43 1.79 2.52 -9.01
N ASP A 44 1.88 3.85 -9.03
CA ASP A 44 1.57 4.68 -10.19
C ASP A 44 2.42 4.29 -11.40
N ALA A 45 3.71 4.05 -11.19
CA ALA A 45 4.59 3.56 -12.23
C ALA A 45 4.10 2.24 -12.82
N LEU A 46 3.66 1.26 -12.01
CA LEU A 46 3.07 0.01 -12.54
C LEU A 46 1.76 0.27 -13.30
N HIS A 47 0.90 1.13 -12.77
CA HIS A 47 -0.40 1.43 -13.36
C HIS A 47 -0.30 2.19 -14.69
N THR A 48 0.87 2.77 -15.00
CA THR A 48 1.12 3.62 -16.17
C THR A 48 2.29 3.18 -17.06
N ILE A 49 3.00 2.09 -16.73
CA ILE A 49 4.24 1.65 -17.43
C ILE A 49 4.06 1.32 -18.93
N GLY A 50 2.82 1.09 -19.36
CA GLY A 50 2.52 0.63 -20.71
C GLY A 50 1.22 1.19 -21.25
N PRO A 51 0.81 0.75 -22.46
CA PRO A 51 -0.45 1.17 -23.08
C PRO A 51 -1.67 0.75 -22.25
N THR A 52 -1.51 -0.23 -21.36
CA THR A 52 -2.51 -0.67 -20.39
C THR A 52 -1.88 -0.81 -19.00
N PRO A 53 -2.70 -0.70 -17.93
CA PRO A 53 -2.19 -0.84 -16.56
C PRO A 53 -1.60 -2.23 -16.27
N PHE A 54 -0.53 -2.26 -15.48
CA PHE A 54 -0.07 -3.46 -14.79
C PHE A 54 -0.63 -3.45 -13.35
N ILE A 55 -1.47 -4.42 -13.02
CA ILE A 55 -2.03 -4.61 -11.67
C ILE A 55 -1.05 -5.46 -10.85
N HIS A 56 -0.72 -5.08 -9.62
CA HIS A 56 0.15 -5.85 -8.73
C HIS A 56 -0.57 -7.05 -8.09
N ALA A 57 -1.79 -6.84 -7.57
CA ALA A 57 -2.67 -7.87 -7.02
C ALA A 57 -2.15 -8.64 -5.77
N ASP A 58 -1.21 -8.05 -5.02
CA ASP A 58 -0.76 -8.59 -3.73
C ASP A 58 -0.16 -7.52 -2.80
N ILE A 59 -0.65 -6.28 -2.87
CA ILE A 59 -0.16 -5.19 -2.01
C ILE A 59 -0.37 -5.53 -0.53
N LYS A 60 0.74 -5.58 0.22
CA LYS A 60 0.83 -5.82 1.68
C LYS A 60 2.23 -5.42 2.16
N PRO A 61 2.48 -5.32 3.49
CA PRO A 61 3.78 -4.86 4.01
C PRO A 61 5.01 -5.59 3.45
N GLY A 62 4.92 -6.91 3.23
CA GLY A 62 6.04 -7.70 2.71
C GLY A 62 6.46 -7.36 1.26
N GLN A 63 5.60 -6.67 0.50
CA GLN A 63 5.87 -6.31 -0.90
C GLN A 63 6.45 -4.91 -1.07
N PHE A 64 6.84 -4.29 0.04
CA PHE A 64 7.60 -3.05 0.02
C PHE A 64 8.92 -3.26 0.74
N LEU A 65 10.00 -2.94 0.05
CA LEU A 65 11.37 -3.05 0.54
C LEU A 65 11.96 -1.66 0.71
N ILE A 66 12.84 -1.48 1.70
CA ILE A 66 13.48 -0.21 2.01
C ILE A 66 14.98 -0.36 1.80
N GLY A 67 15.56 0.52 0.99
CA GLY A 67 17.00 0.59 0.74
C GLY A 67 17.76 1.37 1.81
N TYR A 68 19.10 1.31 1.76
CA TYR A 68 19.98 2.17 2.57
C TYR A 68 19.79 3.66 2.27
N ASP A 69 19.22 3.99 1.11
CA ASP A 69 18.83 5.35 0.74
C ASP A 69 17.51 5.81 1.38
N GLY A 70 16.87 4.96 2.18
CA GLY A 70 15.59 5.24 2.83
C GLY A 70 14.38 5.24 1.88
N VAL A 71 14.57 4.87 0.61
CA VAL A 71 13.49 4.85 -0.38
C VAL A 71 12.73 3.53 -0.30
N THR A 72 11.40 3.62 -0.23
CA THR A 72 10.51 2.45 -0.20
C THR A 72 10.14 2.03 -1.63
N ARG A 73 10.43 0.79 -2.00
CA ARG A 73 10.25 0.25 -3.36
C ARG A 73 9.30 -0.94 -3.36
N ILE A 74 8.46 -1.00 -4.38
CA ILE A 74 7.55 -2.12 -4.62
C ILE A 74 8.32 -3.36 -5.11
N ASN A 75 7.92 -4.55 -4.66
CA ASN A 75 8.57 -5.83 -4.97
C ASN A 75 7.52 -6.94 -5.20
N ASP A 76 7.96 -8.09 -5.73
CA ASP A 76 7.16 -9.31 -5.91
C ASP A 76 5.97 -9.16 -6.88
N LEU A 77 6.32 -9.04 -8.16
CA LEU A 77 5.35 -8.95 -9.26
C LEU A 77 4.76 -10.32 -9.68
N ASN A 78 4.97 -11.39 -8.92
CA ASN A 78 4.57 -12.77 -9.30
C ASN A 78 3.06 -12.94 -9.48
N ARG A 79 2.26 -12.11 -8.80
CA ARG A 79 0.80 -12.10 -8.93
C ARG A 79 0.28 -11.07 -9.92
N GLY A 80 1.18 -10.24 -10.46
CA GLY A 80 0.79 -9.12 -11.28
C GLY A 80 0.18 -9.53 -12.61
N ARG A 81 -0.62 -8.64 -13.19
CA ARG A 81 -1.37 -8.87 -14.43
C ARG A 81 -1.36 -7.62 -15.29
N ILE A 82 -1.00 -7.79 -16.56
CA ILE A 82 -1.23 -6.76 -17.57
C ILE A 82 -2.71 -6.81 -17.96
N VAL A 83 -3.42 -5.70 -17.81
CA VAL A 83 -4.79 -5.58 -18.32
C VAL A 83 -4.73 -5.47 -19.84
N GLN A 84 -5.70 -6.04 -20.55
CA GLN A 84 -5.76 -5.96 -22.01
C GLN A 84 -7.00 -5.17 -22.42
N TYR A 85 -6.97 -4.50 -23.57
CA TYR A 85 -8.20 -3.97 -24.16
C TYR A 85 -8.97 -5.09 -24.85
N LEU A 86 -10.30 -5.11 -24.70
CA LEU A 86 -11.19 -5.94 -25.47
C LEU A 86 -11.14 -5.50 -26.94
N PRO A 87 -10.78 -6.39 -27.88
CA PRO A 87 -10.72 -6.04 -29.30
C PRO A 87 -12.06 -5.56 -29.88
N SER A 88 -13.18 -5.92 -29.24
CA SER A 88 -14.53 -5.64 -29.69
C SER A 88 -14.97 -4.18 -29.51
N ASP A 89 -14.56 -3.53 -28.42
CA ASP A 89 -15.08 -2.21 -28.04
C ASP A 89 -14.06 -1.30 -27.35
N GLY A 90 -12.80 -1.73 -27.23
CA GLY A 90 -11.72 -0.93 -26.64
C GLY A 90 -11.83 -0.72 -25.13
N ARG A 91 -12.76 -1.39 -24.43
CA ARG A 91 -12.82 -1.35 -22.96
C ARG A 91 -11.74 -2.25 -22.35
N LEU A 92 -11.32 -1.95 -21.12
CA LEU A 92 -10.40 -2.84 -20.39
C LEU A 92 -11.09 -4.19 -20.12
N CYS A 93 -10.44 -5.27 -20.51
CA CYS A 93 -10.85 -6.63 -20.24
C CYS A 93 -10.68 -6.91 -18.74
N PRO A 94 -11.75 -7.32 -18.04
CA PRO A 94 -11.66 -7.87 -16.70
C PRO A 94 -10.56 -8.92 -16.60
N VAL A 95 -9.70 -8.82 -15.58
CA VAL A 95 -8.71 -9.85 -15.31
C VAL A 95 -9.26 -10.80 -14.24
N TYR A 96 -9.15 -12.11 -14.47
CA TYR A 96 -9.40 -13.10 -13.44
C TYR A 96 -8.09 -13.38 -12.67
N ILE A 97 -8.08 -13.01 -11.39
CA ILE A 97 -6.98 -13.31 -10.47
C ILE A 97 -7.49 -14.41 -9.53
N THR A 98 -6.71 -15.49 -9.38
CA THR A 98 -7.07 -16.58 -8.48
C THR A 98 -7.24 -16.06 -7.05
N LYS A 99 -8.36 -16.39 -6.42
CA LYS A 99 -8.63 -16.00 -5.03
C LYS A 99 -7.46 -16.45 -4.15
N ASN A 100 -6.92 -15.51 -3.39
CA ASN A 100 -5.89 -15.80 -2.41
C ASN A 100 -6.34 -15.32 -1.03
N LYS A 101 -5.87 -15.99 0.01
CA LYS A 101 -6.02 -15.51 1.38
C LYS A 101 -5.15 -14.26 1.55
N GLY A 102 -5.64 -13.30 2.30
CA GLY A 102 -4.93 -12.06 2.61
C GLY A 102 -5.88 -11.09 3.25
N ARG A 103 -5.38 -10.19 4.11
CA ARG A 103 -6.20 -9.26 4.91
C ARG A 103 -6.26 -7.83 4.33
N TRP A 104 -5.49 -7.57 3.28
CA TRP A 104 -5.43 -6.28 2.56
C TRP A 104 -6.29 -6.25 1.29
N ARG A 105 -7.01 -7.33 0.98
CA ARG A 105 -7.72 -7.50 -0.31
C ARG A 105 -8.98 -6.65 -0.39
N SER A 106 -9.28 -6.22 -1.61
CA SER A 106 -10.47 -5.42 -1.93
C SER A 106 -11.77 -6.24 -1.93
N PRO A 107 -12.95 -5.60 -1.77
CA PRO A 107 -14.23 -6.28 -1.80
C PRO A 107 -14.48 -7.06 -3.10
N GLU A 108 -14.09 -6.51 -4.24
CA GLU A 108 -14.27 -7.13 -5.55
C GLU A 108 -13.40 -8.38 -5.74
N GLU A 109 -12.22 -8.44 -5.13
CA GLU A 109 -11.39 -9.66 -5.10
C GLU A 109 -12.02 -10.77 -4.27
N TYR A 110 -12.77 -10.41 -3.23
CA TYR A 110 -13.47 -11.36 -2.36
C TYR A 110 -14.83 -11.81 -2.89
N SER A 111 -15.39 -11.09 -3.86
CA SER A 111 -16.69 -11.38 -4.43
C SER A 111 -16.66 -12.71 -5.19
N ASP A 112 -17.69 -13.53 -4.96
CA ASP A 112 -17.84 -14.82 -5.61
C ASP A 112 -18.30 -14.70 -7.08
N GLY A 113 -18.67 -13.48 -7.52
CA GLY A 113 -19.31 -13.20 -8.81
C GLY A 113 -18.39 -12.78 -9.97
N GLY A 114 -17.06 -12.85 -9.83
CA GLY A 114 -16.13 -12.54 -10.93
C GLY A 114 -16.24 -11.08 -11.41
N LEU A 115 -16.31 -10.14 -10.48
CA LEU A 115 -16.33 -8.71 -10.79
C LEU A 115 -15.08 -8.32 -11.60
N ALA A 116 -15.24 -7.33 -12.46
CA ALA A 116 -14.14 -6.79 -13.24
C ALA A 116 -13.06 -6.20 -12.32
N LEU A 117 -11.94 -6.91 -12.21
CA LEU A 117 -10.79 -6.44 -11.47
C LEU A 117 -10.04 -5.40 -12.32
N THR A 118 -9.78 -4.25 -11.72
CA THR A 118 -8.99 -3.15 -12.29
C THR A 118 -7.83 -2.84 -11.33
N HIS A 119 -6.92 -1.96 -11.75
CA HIS A 119 -5.81 -1.49 -10.90
C HIS A 119 -6.28 -0.83 -9.60
N LYS A 120 -7.55 -0.43 -9.50
CA LYS A 120 -8.18 0.10 -8.29
C LYS A 120 -8.17 -0.87 -7.11
N LEU A 121 -8.02 -2.18 -7.32
CA LEU A 121 -7.84 -3.14 -6.23
C LEU A 121 -6.52 -2.91 -5.47
N ASP A 122 -5.48 -2.46 -6.17
CA ASP A 122 -4.20 -2.14 -5.54
C ASP A 122 -4.33 -0.86 -4.70
N ILE A 123 -5.13 0.13 -5.15
CA ILE A 123 -5.41 1.36 -4.39
C ILE A 123 -6.10 1.05 -3.07
N TYR A 124 -7.09 0.15 -3.08
CA TYR A 124 -7.74 -0.32 -1.86
C TYR A 124 -6.72 -0.95 -0.91
N SER A 125 -5.92 -1.87 -1.43
CA SER A 125 -4.93 -2.60 -0.65
C SER A 125 -3.88 -1.67 -0.06
N LEU A 126 -3.46 -0.65 -0.83
CA LEU A 126 -2.55 0.41 -0.37
C LEU A 126 -3.18 1.26 0.74
N GLY A 127 -4.48 1.55 0.68
CA GLY A 127 -5.22 2.25 1.73
C GLY A 127 -5.23 1.46 3.05
N ILE A 128 -5.49 0.15 2.98
CA ILE A 128 -5.35 -0.73 4.15
C ILE A 128 -3.90 -0.75 4.64
N MET A 129 -2.91 -0.71 3.74
CA MET A 129 -1.50 -0.65 4.10
C MET A 129 -1.17 0.63 4.88
N PHE A 130 -1.64 1.80 4.45
CA PHE A 130 -1.44 3.05 5.17
C PHE A 130 -2.04 3.01 6.58
N TRP A 131 -3.24 2.42 6.71
CA TRP A 131 -3.82 2.15 8.02
C TRP A 131 -2.93 1.21 8.85
N THR A 132 -2.39 0.14 8.24
CA THR A 132 -1.48 -0.81 8.90
C THR A 132 -0.21 -0.14 9.41
N MET A 133 0.38 0.81 8.66
CA MET A 133 1.54 1.58 9.12
C MET A 133 1.22 2.40 10.36
N MET A 134 0.10 3.13 10.33
CA MET A 134 -0.33 3.98 11.44
C MET A 134 -0.69 3.16 12.68
N LYS A 135 -1.36 2.02 12.51
CA LYS A 135 -1.78 1.16 13.62
C LYS A 135 -0.65 0.26 14.15
N ARG A 136 0.36 -0.01 13.32
CA ARG A 136 1.38 -1.07 13.52
C ARG A 136 0.79 -2.43 13.87
N LYS A 137 -0.35 -2.76 13.25
CA LYS A 137 -1.10 -4.00 13.50
C LYS A 137 -1.71 -4.52 12.20
N GLU A 138 -1.78 -5.84 12.07
CA GLU A 138 -2.50 -6.46 10.95
C GLU A 138 -4.00 -6.07 10.96
N PRO A 139 -4.58 -5.79 9.79
CA PRO A 139 -6.01 -5.49 9.71
C PRO A 139 -6.81 -6.75 10.05
N TRP A 140 -7.86 -6.59 10.88
CA TRP A 140 -8.75 -7.69 11.27
C TRP A 140 -8.07 -8.84 12.03
N VAL A 141 -6.91 -8.63 12.67
CA VAL A 141 -6.11 -9.74 13.24
C VAL A 141 -6.90 -10.66 14.19
N GLU A 142 -7.88 -10.11 14.90
CA GLU A 142 -8.73 -10.84 15.86
C GLU A 142 -9.78 -11.74 15.16
N MET A 143 -9.87 -11.68 13.83
CA MET A 143 -10.82 -12.42 13.01
C MET A 143 -10.09 -13.46 12.15
N SER A 144 -10.77 -14.57 11.89
CA SER A 144 -10.37 -15.51 10.83
C SER A 144 -10.44 -14.85 9.45
N SER A 145 -9.75 -15.42 8.46
CA SER A 145 -9.78 -14.89 7.09
C SER A 145 -11.19 -14.82 6.50
N GLU A 146 -12.06 -15.78 6.83
CA GLU A 146 -13.43 -15.80 6.32
C GLU A 146 -14.31 -14.74 7.01
N GLN A 147 -14.12 -14.49 8.31
CA GLN A 147 -14.81 -13.39 8.99
C GLN A 147 -14.37 -12.04 8.44
N SER A 148 -13.06 -11.83 8.29
CA SER A 148 -12.51 -10.59 7.69
C SER A 148 -13.06 -10.36 6.28
N ARG A 149 -13.13 -11.41 5.44
CA ARG A 149 -13.75 -11.37 4.12
C ARG A 149 -15.20 -10.87 4.18
N LYS A 150 -16.03 -11.46 5.05
CA LYS A 150 -17.45 -11.07 5.21
C LYS A 150 -17.59 -9.62 5.67
N HIS A 151 -16.75 -9.15 6.59
CA HIS A 151 -16.74 -7.76 7.03
C HIS A 151 -16.44 -6.79 5.89
N VAL A 152 -15.41 -7.08 5.09
CA VAL A 152 -15.02 -6.24 3.95
C VAL A 152 -16.14 -6.19 2.90
N LEU A 153 -16.79 -7.33 2.62
CA LEU A 153 -17.88 -7.42 1.63
C LEU A 153 -19.10 -6.57 2.00
N VAL A 154 -19.41 -6.39 3.28
CA VAL A 154 -20.52 -5.53 3.74
C VAL A 154 -20.13 -4.07 3.97
N GLY A 155 -18.90 -3.68 3.63
CA GLY A 155 -18.46 -2.29 3.71
C GLY A 155 -17.77 -1.90 5.02
N ASN A 156 -17.54 -2.85 5.95
CA ASN A 156 -16.81 -2.53 7.18
C ASN A 156 -15.34 -2.24 6.88
N ARG A 157 -14.75 -1.30 7.63
CA ARG A 157 -13.33 -0.93 7.56
C ARG A 157 -12.70 -0.91 8.95
N PRO A 158 -11.37 -1.08 9.05
CA PRO A 158 -10.68 -0.89 10.32
C PRO A 158 -10.88 0.53 10.88
N GLU A 159 -11.00 0.64 12.20
CA GLU A 159 -11.23 1.92 12.86
C GLU A 159 -9.96 2.79 12.89
N PHE A 160 -10.14 4.10 12.71
CA PHE A 160 -9.08 5.09 12.95
C PHE A 160 -9.00 5.46 14.43
N GLU A 161 -7.82 5.85 14.88
CA GLU A 161 -7.69 6.49 16.19
C GLU A 161 -8.06 7.96 16.11
N THR A 162 -8.62 8.50 17.20
CA THR A 162 -9.10 9.89 17.27
C THR A 162 -8.00 10.94 17.09
N TYR A 163 -6.75 10.60 17.43
CA TYR A 163 -5.60 11.48 17.32
C TYR A 163 -4.90 11.42 15.95
N TRP A 164 -5.36 10.56 15.02
CA TRP A 164 -4.74 10.49 13.69
C TRP A 164 -5.04 11.73 12.84
N PRO A 165 -4.11 12.15 11.96
CA PRO A 165 -4.32 13.32 11.12
C PRO A 165 -5.53 13.15 10.19
N LYS A 166 -6.55 14.00 10.38
CA LYS A 166 -7.82 13.90 9.65
C LYS A 166 -7.66 13.81 8.14
N LYS A 167 -6.79 14.64 7.54
CA LYS A 167 -6.54 14.63 6.08
C LYS A 167 -6.05 13.26 5.58
N PHE A 168 -5.22 12.58 6.36
CA PHE A 168 -4.72 11.26 6.01
C PHE A 168 -5.81 10.19 6.17
N CYS A 169 -6.61 10.25 7.23
CA CYS A 169 -7.78 9.40 7.40
C CYS A 169 -8.81 9.58 6.27
N ASP A 170 -9.05 10.82 5.82
CA ASP A 170 -9.95 11.13 4.71
C ASP A 170 -9.42 10.56 3.38
N LEU A 171 -8.10 10.60 3.15
CA LEU A 171 -7.44 9.97 2.00
C LEU A 171 -7.58 8.44 2.04
N ILE A 172 -7.21 7.81 3.16
CA ILE A 172 -7.38 6.36 3.34
C ILE A 172 -8.85 5.96 3.10
N SER A 173 -9.78 6.80 3.58
CA SER A 173 -11.22 6.59 3.41
C SER A 173 -11.68 6.49 1.97
N ARG A 174 -11.10 7.33 1.08
CA ARG A 174 -11.37 7.25 -0.36
C ARG A 174 -10.64 6.10 -1.03
N MET A 175 -9.41 5.79 -0.60
CA MET A 175 -8.63 4.68 -1.16
C MET A 175 -9.33 3.34 -0.98
N TRP A 176 -9.96 3.11 0.18
CA TRP A 176 -10.67 1.86 0.46
C TRP A 176 -12.19 1.92 0.24
N SER A 177 -12.67 2.84 -0.61
CA SER A 177 -14.09 2.93 -0.99
C SER A 177 -14.63 1.60 -1.49
N GLN A 178 -15.89 1.30 -1.16
CA GLN A 178 -16.52 0.04 -1.55
C GLN A 178 -16.56 -0.14 -3.07
N ARG A 179 -16.91 0.94 -3.78
CA ARG A 179 -16.93 1.00 -5.23
C ARG A 179 -15.53 1.35 -5.76
N PRO A 180 -14.94 0.54 -6.67
CA PRO A 180 -13.61 0.81 -7.24
C PRO A 180 -13.47 2.18 -7.91
N GLU A 181 -14.53 2.67 -8.56
CA GLU A 181 -14.57 3.95 -9.26
C GLU A 181 -14.53 5.17 -8.34
N ASP A 182 -14.88 5.01 -7.07
CA ASP A 182 -14.83 6.09 -6.07
C ASP A 182 -13.41 6.23 -5.45
N ARG A 183 -12.48 5.37 -5.86
CA ARG A 183 -11.09 5.37 -5.36
C ARG A 183 -10.22 6.28 -6.25
N PRO A 184 -9.28 7.06 -5.67
CA PRO A 184 -8.37 7.89 -6.43
C PRO A 184 -7.40 7.06 -7.28
N GLU A 185 -6.71 7.71 -8.22
CA GLU A 185 -5.53 7.16 -8.90
C GLU A 185 -4.29 7.21 -8.00
N ALA A 186 -3.31 6.34 -8.27
CA ALA A 186 -2.06 6.30 -7.51
C ALA A 186 -1.29 7.65 -7.57
N ALA A 187 -1.27 8.33 -8.72
CA ALA A 187 -0.73 9.67 -8.85
C ALA A 187 -1.42 10.72 -7.94
N GLU A 188 -2.75 10.66 -7.81
CA GLU A 188 -3.50 11.57 -6.94
C GLU A 188 -3.15 11.31 -5.47
N VAL A 189 -3.09 10.02 -5.07
CA VAL A 189 -2.64 9.61 -3.73
C VAL A 189 -1.24 10.15 -3.44
N ALA A 190 -0.28 9.95 -4.36
CA ALA A 190 1.09 10.43 -4.20
C ALA A 190 1.14 11.96 -4.05
N THR A 191 0.34 12.69 -4.82
CA THR A 191 0.27 14.16 -4.79
C THR A 191 -0.26 14.67 -3.44
N GLU A 192 -1.35 14.09 -2.95
CA GLU A 192 -1.93 14.47 -1.66
C GLU A 192 -0.98 14.18 -0.49
N ILE A 193 -0.28 13.04 -0.52
CA ILE A 193 0.73 12.71 0.48
C ILE A 193 1.90 13.66 0.42
N ASP A 194 2.36 14.06 -0.77
CA ASP A 194 3.45 15.04 -0.90
C ASP A 194 3.08 16.40 -0.29
N GLN A 195 1.81 16.82 -0.41
CA GLN A 195 1.33 18.03 0.24
C GLN A 195 1.33 17.90 1.77
N MET A 196 0.87 16.76 2.30
CA MET A 196 0.89 16.47 3.74
C MET A 196 2.33 16.39 4.26
N LEU A 197 3.24 15.75 3.52
CA LEU A 197 4.65 15.63 3.84
C LEU A 197 5.32 17.00 3.94
N ARG A 198 5.10 17.89 2.96
CA ARG A 198 5.64 19.26 2.98
C ARG A 198 5.16 20.03 4.21
N TYR A 199 3.91 19.82 4.62
CA TYR A 199 3.36 20.48 5.80
C TYR A 199 4.02 19.99 7.10
N VAL A 200 4.16 18.67 7.29
CA VAL A 200 4.73 18.12 8.53
C VAL A 200 6.26 18.25 8.62
N THR A 201 6.95 18.50 7.51
CA THR A 201 8.41 18.69 7.45
C THR A 201 8.84 20.14 7.26
N ALA A 202 7.92 21.09 7.51
CA ALA A 202 8.14 22.52 7.29
C ALA A 202 9.13 23.15 8.30
N THR A 203 9.33 22.53 9.46
CA THR A 203 10.23 23.02 10.52
C THR A 203 11.54 22.26 10.53
N LYS A 204 12.60 22.90 11.04
CA LYS A 204 13.92 22.27 11.19
C LYS A 204 13.88 21.15 12.21
N GLU A 205 13.07 21.29 13.25
CA GLU A 205 12.86 20.30 14.30
C GLU A 205 12.29 19.00 13.72
N ALA A 206 11.24 19.09 12.90
CA ALA A 206 10.65 17.92 12.25
C ALA A 206 11.65 17.23 11.30
N GLN A 207 12.47 18.01 10.59
CA GLN A 207 13.52 17.48 9.72
C GLN A 207 14.62 16.75 10.52
N LEU A 208 14.94 17.21 11.73
CA LEU A 208 15.91 16.57 12.61
C LEU A 208 15.36 15.28 13.24
N GLU A 209 14.09 15.26 13.64
CA GLU A 209 13.41 14.03 14.12
C GLU A 209 13.41 12.95 13.04
N ASP A 210 13.05 13.33 11.82
CA ASP A 210 13.07 12.48 10.64
C ASP A 210 14.48 11.93 10.35
N ALA A 211 15.51 12.76 10.45
CA ALA A 211 16.90 12.33 10.29
C ALA A 211 17.35 11.39 11.42
N GLY A 212 16.83 11.60 12.64
CA GLY A 212 17.04 10.72 13.79
C GLY A 212 16.54 9.30 13.53
N PHE A 213 15.30 9.18 13.01
CA PHE A 213 14.74 7.88 12.60
C PHE A 213 15.65 7.17 11.61
N TRP A 214 16.06 7.84 10.52
CA TRP A 214 16.87 7.19 9.47
C TRP A 214 18.25 6.78 9.96
N LYS A 215 18.86 7.58 10.85
CA LYS A 215 20.14 7.22 11.48
C LYS A 215 20.00 5.94 12.29
N GLU A 216 18.97 5.83 13.13
CA GLU A 216 18.74 4.64 13.95
C GLU A 216 18.35 3.43 13.09
N PHE A 217 17.52 3.64 12.07
CA PHE A 217 17.18 2.62 11.09
C PHE A 217 18.43 2.04 10.40
N LEU A 218 19.37 2.88 9.95
CA LEU A 218 20.62 2.43 9.32
C LEU A 218 21.47 1.59 10.28
N LEU A 219 21.61 2.02 11.55
CA LEU A 219 22.32 1.25 12.58
C LEU A 219 21.70 -0.13 12.84
N ILE A 220 20.39 -0.27 12.63
CA ILE A 220 19.70 -1.54 12.80
C ILE A 220 19.95 -2.47 11.61
N ILE A 221 20.04 -1.96 10.38
CA ILE A 221 20.15 -2.80 9.18
C ILE A 221 21.57 -3.13 8.74
N ASP A 222 22.57 -2.37 9.22
CA ASP A 222 23.99 -2.74 9.18
C ASP A 222 24.29 -3.98 10.06
#